data_AF-A0A0E0GNM6-F1
#
_entry.id   AF-A0A0E0GNM6-F1
#
_cell.length_a   1.000
_cell.length_b   1.000
_cell.length_c   1.000
_cell.angle_alpha   90.00
_cell.angle_beta   90.00
_cell.angle_gamma   90.00
#
_symmetry.space_group_name_H-M   'P 1'
#
loop_
_entity.id
_entity.type
_entity.pdbx_description
1 polymer ?
#
loop_
_entity_poly.entity_id
_entity_poly.type
_entity_poly.pdbx_seq_one_letter_code
_entity_poly.pdbx_strand_id
1 'polypeptide(L)' 'MAAIVAFLTVLICHLLADGAALVTKRTDDKSEIWGYVSVRPRAHVFWWHYTSPHRVSSPTRPWPTILWLQGSQLIDQGIS' A
#
# COMPACT_ATOMS: atom_id res chain seq x y z
N MET A 1 -10.95 -35.45 11.63
CA MET A 1 -11.76 -34.21 11.63
C MET A 1 -11.06 -33.12 12.44
N ALA A 2 -11.01 -33.20 13.78
CA ALA A 2 -10.41 -32.15 14.63
C ALA A 2 -8.92 -31.85 14.36
N ALA A 3 -8.09 -32.89 14.17
CA ALA A 3 -6.66 -32.71 13.90
C ALA A 3 -6.38 -32.03 12.55
N ILE A 4 -7.18 -32.32 11.53
CA ILE A 4 -7.08 -31.70 10.20
C ILE A 4 -7.48 -30.23 10.30
N VAL A 5 -8.56 -29.93 11.03
CA VAL A 5 -8.98 -28.54 11.27
C VAL A 5 -7.88 -27.76 12.00
N ALA A 6 -7.28 -28.32 13.06
CA ALA A 6 -6.19 -27.66 13.79
C ALA A 6 -4.97 -27.39 12.89
N PHE A 7 -4.57 -28.37 12.07
CA PHE A 7 -3.45 -28.22 11.16
C PHE A 7 -3.69 -27.15 10.09
N LEU A 8 -4.89 -27.15 9.48
CA LEU A 8 -5.28 -26.12 8.51
C LEU A 8 -5.34 -24.73 9.15
N THR A 9 -5.78 -24.63 10.40
CA THR A 9 -5.83 -23.37 11.14
C THR A 9 -4.42 -22.81 11.37
N VAL A 10 -3.47 -23.66 11.79
CA VAL A 10 -2.06 -23.25 11.98
C VAL A 10 -1.41 -22.83 10.67
N LEU A 11 -1.66 -23.58 9.58
CA LEU A 11 -1.14 -23.26 8.25
C LEU A 11 -1.66 -21.91 7.75
N ILE A 12 -2.97 -21.65 7.94
CA ILE A 12 -3.59 -20.36 7.60
C ILE A 12 -3.00 -19.23 8.47
N CYS A 13 -2.77 -19.46 9.77
CA CYS A 13 -2.13 -18.47 10.64
C CYS A 13 -0.71 -18.10 10.19
N HIS A 14 0.09 -19.07 9.73
CA HIS A 14 1.42 -18.78 9.17
C HIS A 14 1.35 -18.03 7.83
N LEU A 15 0.42 -18.40 6.95
CA LEU A 15 0.20 -17.70 5.68
C LEU A 15 -0.29 -16.26 5.87
N LEU A 16 -1.09 -16.00 6.92
CA LEU A 16 -1.62 -14.66 7.25
C LEU A 16 -0.63 -13.80 8.07
N ALA A 17 0.32 -14.42 8.79
CA ALA A 17 1.30 -13.69 9.61
C ALA A 17 2.33 -12.90 8.76
N ASP A 18 2.55 -13.30 7.50
CA ASP A 18 3.31 -12.51 6.51
C ASP A 18 2.46 -11.41 5.83
N GLY A 19 1.22 -11.21 6.29
CA GLY A 19 0.41 -10.07 5.89
C GLY A 19 1.07 -8.78 6.34
N ALA A 20 1.64 -8.03 5.38
CA ALA A 20 2.20 -6.71 5.60
C ALA A 20 1.20 -5.87 6.42
N ALA A 21 1.52 -5.64 7.70
CA ALA A 21 0.73 -4.79 8.56
C ALA A 21 0.67 -3.41 7.91
N LEU A 22 -0.47 -3.09 7.30
CA LEU A 22 -0.70 -1.83 6.62
C LEU A 22 -0.87 -0.76 7.69
N VAL A 23 0.24 -0.16 8.14
CA VAL A 23 0.20 0.99 9.03
C VAL A 23 -0.32 2.16 8.22
N THR A 24 -1.59 2.50 8.42
CA THR A 24 -2.25 3.61 7.73
C THR A 24 -2.64 4.69 8.73
N LYS A 25 -2.34 5.93 8.35
CA LYS A 25 -2.84 7.12 9.02
C LYS A 25 -3.73 7.88 8.05
N ARG A 26 -4.81 8.47 8.58
CA ARG A 26 -5.80 9.20 7.79
C ARG A 26 -6.08 10.55 8.43
N THR A 27 -6.41 11.54 7.61
CA THR A 27 -6.95 12.83 8.07
C THR A 27 -8.44 12.71 8.42
N ASP A 28 -8.94 13.61 9.28
CA ASP A 28 -10.34 13.61 9.75
C ASP A 28 -11.35 13.84 8.61
N ASP A 29 -10.97 14.66 7.63
CA ASP A 29 -11.73 14.89 6.41
C ASP A 29 -11.68 13.71 5.41
N LYS A 30 -10.88 12.68 5.72
CA LYS A 30 -10.65 11.46 4.93
C LYS A 30 -10.05 11.71 3.55
N SER A 31 -9.60 12.93 3.26
CA SER A 31 -9.01 13.29 1.97
C SER A 31 -7.67 12.61 1.77
N GLU A 32 -6.90 12.46 2.84
CA GLU A 32 -5.55 11.92 2.80
C GLU A 32 -5.44 10.65 3.62
N ILE A 33 -4.77 9.66 3.02
CA ILE A 33 -4.33 8.45 3.70
C ILE A 33 -2.90 8.15 3.27
N TRP A 34 -2.04 7.86 4.22
CA TRP A 34 -0.66 7.49 3.95
C TRP A 34 -0.21 6.37 4.87
N GLY A 35 0.89 5.73 4.49
CA GLY A 35 1.40 4.60 5.23
C GLY A 35 2.70 4.06 4.66
N TYR A 36 3.06 2.89 5.17
CA TYR A 36 4.20 2.12 4.70
C TYR A 36 3.73 0.76 4.22
N VAL A 37 4.30 0.31 3.10
CA VAL A 37 4.16 -1.06 2.61
C VAL A 37 5.51 -1.77 2.70
N SER A 38 5.52 -2.94 3.32
CA SER A 38 6.71 -3.79 3.35
C SER A 38 6.89 -4.48 2.00
N VAL A 39 7.98 -4.18 1.30
CA VAL A 39 8.27 -4.78 -0.02
C VAL A 39 9.22 -5.97 0.08
N ARG A 40 10.00 -6.03 1.16
CA ARG A 40 10.85 -7.17 1.58
C ARG A 40 11.19 -7.01 3.08
N PRO A 41 11.76 -8.03 3.75
CA PRO A 41 12.21 -7.88 5.14
C PRO A 41 13.09 -6.63 5.31
N ARG A 42 12.72 -5.79 6.29
CA ARG A 42 13.42 -4.54 6.65
C ARG A 42 13.43 -3.45 5.56
N ALA A 43 12.62 -3.57 4.52
CA ALA A 43 12.44 -2.51 3.52
C ALA A 43 10.97 -2.11 3.42
N HIS A 44 10.71 -0.85 3.74
CA HIS A 44 9.38 -0.28 3.77
C HIS A 44 9.32 0.90 2.80
N VAL A 45 8.33 0.90 1.92
CA VAL A 45 8.07 1.98 0.97
C VAL A 45 6.95 2.84 1.52
N PHE A 46 7.20 4.14 1.63
CA PHE A 46 6.18 5.12 1.95
C PHE A 46 5.24 5.33 0.76
N TRP A 47 3.95 5.48 1.04
CA TRP A 47 2.95 5.87 0.04
C TRP A 47 1.97 6.88 0.64
N TRP A 48 1.43 7.75 -0.21
CA TRP A 48 0.45 8.77 0.15
C TRP A 48 -0.61 8.86 -0.95
N HIS A 49 -1.88 8.67 -0.57
CA HIS A 49 -3.02 8.78 -1.45
C HIS A 49 -3.87 9.99 -1.06
N TYR A 50 -4.09 10.87 -2.04
CA TYR A 50 -4.91 12.07 -1.92
C TYR A 50 -6.20 11.92 -2.72
N THR A 51 -7.32 12.20 -2.07
CA THR A 51 -8.68 12.07 -2.60
C THR A 51 -9.12 13.41 -3.18
N SER A 52 -9.41 13.48 -4.49
CA SER A 52 -9.79 14.72 -5.17
C SER A 52 -11.04 15.39 -4.57
N PRO A 53 -11.01 16.69 -4.25
CA PRO A 53 -12.20 17.39 -3.75
C PRO A 53 -13.29 17.57 -4.82
N HIS A 54 -12.93 17.51 -6.11
CA HIS A 54 -13.85 17.75 -7.22
C HIS A 54 -14.46 16.44 -7.73
N ARG A 55 -15.61 16.07 -7.17
CA ARG A 55 -16.41 14.90 -7.57
C ARG A 55 -17.57 15.28 -8.48
N VAL A 56 -17.84 14.43 -9.46
CA VAL A 56 -19.18 14.29 -10.04
C VAL A 56 -19.65 12.87 -9.72
N SER A 57 -20.75 12.70 -8.95
CA SER A 57 -21.32 11.36 -8.72
C SER A 57 -21.76 10.81 -10.07
N SER A 58 -21.10 9.76 -10.56
CA SER A 58 -21.65 9.00 -11.67
C SER A 58 -21.37 7.51 -11.42
N PRO A 59 -22.41 6.68 -11.24
CA PRO A 59 -22.25 5.23 -11.15
C PRO A 59 -21.52 4.64 -12.37
N THR A 60 -21.62 5.33 -13.51
CA THR A 60 -21.02 4.92 -14.79
C THR A 60 -19.59 5.41 -15.01
N ARG A 61 -19.05 6.28 -14.14
CA ARG A 61 -17.68 6.82 -14.26
C ARG A 61 -17.00 6.83 -12.90
N PRO A 62 -16.32 5.74 -12.51
CA PRO A 62 -15.52 5.72 -11.30
C PRO A 62 -14.36 6.71 -11.43
N TRP A 63 -13.81 7.13 -10.29
CA TRP A 63 -12.61 7.96 -10.29
C TRP A 63 -11.43 7.23 -10.95
N PRO A 64 -10.63 7.91 -11.79
CA PRO A 64 -9.33 7.40 -12.15
C PRO A 64 -8.39 7.46 -10.94
N THR A 65 -7.66 6.39 -10.69
CA THR A 65 -6.56 6.38 -9.71
C THR A 65 -5.26 6.65 -10.44
N ILE A 66 -4.56 7.71 -10.03
CA ILE A 66 -3.25 8.08 -10.59
C ILE A 66 -2.16 7.60 -9.64
N LEU A 67 -1.20 6.84 -10.16
CA LEU A 67 0.01 6.47 -9.43
C LEU A 67 1.15 7.41 -9.84
N TRP A 68 1.70 8.13 -8.86
CA TRP A 68 2.84 9.02 -9.06
C TRP A 68 4.12 8.41 -8.49
N LEU A 69 5.16 8.30 -9.31
CA LEU A 69 6.47 7.77 -8.92
C LEU A 69 7.55 8.75 -9.37
N GLN A 70 8.47 9.09 -8.47
CA GLN A 70 9.64 9.89 -8.80
C GLN A 70 10.81 8.98 -9.16
N GLY A 71 11.36 9.16 -10.37
CA GLY A 71 12.65 8.59 -10.74
C GLY A 71 13.80 9.52 -10.34
N SER A 72 14.97 8.95 -10.04
CA SER A 72 16.23 9.68 -9.96
C SER A 72 17.19 9.14 -11.02
N GLN A 73 17.87 10.02 -11.75
CA GLN A 73 18.98 9.66 -12.63
C GLN A 73 20.23 10.35 -12.12
N LEU A 74 21.22 9.58 -11.65
CA LEU A 74 22.56 10.09 -11.42
C LEU A 74 23.22 10.23 -12.80
N ILE A 75 23.26 11.45 -13.31
CA ILE A 75 24.15 11.77 -14.42
C ILE A 75 25.52 11.95 -13.77
N ASP A 76 26.45 11.03 -14.05
CA ASP A 76 27.86 11.23 -13.72
C ASP A 76 28.31 12.48 -14.49
N GLN A 77 28.47 13.59 -13.77
CA GLN A 77 29.11 14.78 -14.32
C GLN A 77 30.59 14.43 -14.39
N GLY A 78 31.00 13.88 -15.52
CA GLY A 78 32.40 13.65 -15.84
C GLY A 78 33.16 14.96 -15.79
N ILE A 79 33.75 15.25 -14.63
CA ILE A 79 34.79 16.26 -14.48
C ILE A 79 36.10 15.56 -14.80
N SER A 80 36.63 15.86 -15.99
CA SER A 80 38.06 15.75 -16.32
C SER A 80 38.55 17.16 -16.60
#